data_AF-A0A5N1JHF3-F1
#
_entry.id   AF-A0A5N1JHF3-F1
#
_cell.length_a   1.000
_cell.length_b   1.000
_cell.length_c   1.000
_cell.angle_alpha   90.00
_cell.angle_beta   90.00
_cell.angle_gamma   90.00
#
_symmetry.space_group_name_H-M   'P 1'
#
loop_
_entity.id
_entity.type
_entity.pdbx_description
1 polymer ?
#
loop_
_entity_poly.entity_id
_entity_poly.type
_entity_poly.pdbx_seq_one_letter_code
_entity_poly.pdbx_strand_id
1 'polypeptide(L)'
;MSEKAQARLDQLCTEYDALAELIEHGAADDDAEDKKEAIEAEIEIIKARTEGYAADDIARAGVSIWLDYSGDVSIYRGLLRNDDVTAKPSVNSKDGAAETEKAAHSAALLQPLTAHKTAALQIEMMHNSEIALVAVVHSLLLSAFYSGASSQSCLQITVTKEYLEPSFASCRSKRNRCCR
;
A
#
# COMPACT_ATOMS: atom_id res chain seq x y z
N MET A 1 -5.80 -8.61 27.25
CA MET A 1 -7.22 -9.02 27.26
C MET A 1 -7.60 -9.44 28.68
N SER A 2 -8.61 -8.82 29.27
CA SER A 2 -9.37 -9.45 30.35
C SER A 2 -10.65 -9.92 29.69
N GLU A 3 -10.90 -11.22 29.69
CA GLU A 3 -12.10 -11.87 29.12
C GLU A 3 -13.42 -11.21 29.60
N LYS A 4 -13.38 -10.62 30.80
CA LYS A 4 -14.50 -9.86 31.39
C LYS A 4 -14.79 -8.51 30.72
N ALA A 5 -13.77 -7.86 30.14
CA ALA A 5 -13.96 -6.58 29.45
C ALA A 5 -14.62 -6.79 28.08
N GLN A 6 -14.31 -7.91 27.43
CA GLN A 6 -14.89 -8.28 26.14
C GLN A 6 -16.36 -8.66 26.30
N ALA A 7 -16.68 -9.52 27.28
CA ALA A 7 -18.07 -9.90 27.58
C ALA A 7 -18.95 -8.69 27.97
N ARG A 8 -18.38 -7.69 28.66
CA ARG A 8 -19.11 -6.46 29.01
C ARG A 8 -19.39 -5.60 27.77
N LEU A 9 -18.43 -5.48 26.85
CA LEU A 9 -18.65 -4.79 25.57
C LEU A 9 -19.73 -5.49 24.74
N ASP A 10 -19.68 -6.82 24.64
CA ASP A 10 -20.66 -7.59 23.87
C ASP A 10 -22.08 -7.41 24.45
N GLN A 11 -22.21 -7.39 25.78
CA GLN A 11 -23.49 -7.12 26.44
C GLN A 11 -24.02 -5.71 26.12
N LEU A 12 -23.18 -4.67 26.25
CA LEU A 12 -23.57 -3.29 25.93
C LEU A 12 -23.94 -3.10 24.45
N CYS A 13 -23.26 -3.80 23.53
CA CYS A 13 -23.62 -3.82 22.10
C CYS A 13 -25.00 -4.45 21.88
N THR A 14 -25.32 -5.57 22.54
CA THR A 14 -26.65 -6.20 22.40
C THR A 14 -27.78 -5.33 22.95
N GLU A 15 -27.53 -4.57 24.03
CA GLU A 15 -28.51 -3.63 24.59
C GLU A 15 -28.71 -2.41 23.66
N TYR A 16 -27.63 -1.95 23.02
CA TYR A 16 -27.67 -0.90 22.00
C TYR A 16 -28.48 -1.33 20.75
N ASP A 17 -28.20 -2.52 20.22
CA ASP A 17 -28.87 -3.04 19.02
C ASP A 17 -30.38 -3.23 19.28
N ALA A 18 -30.75 -3.74 20.46
CA ALA A 18 -32.15 -3.90 20.85
C ALA A 18 -32.88 -2.55 20.99
N LEU A 19 -32.22 -1.50 21.50
CA LEU A 19 -32.80 -0.16 21.59
C LEU A 19 -32.91 0.51 20.20
N ALA A 20 -31.94 0.28 19.31
CA ALA A 20 -31.99 0.79 17.94
C ALA A 20 -33.16 0.20 17.14
N GLU A 21 -33.40 -1.11 17.25
CA GLU A 21 -34.56 -1.77 16.62
C GLU A 21 -35.91 -1.22 17.14
N LEU A 22 -36.01 -0.94 18.44
CA LEU A 22 -37.23 -0.37 19.05
C LEU A 22 -37.52 1.07 18.58
N ILE A 23 -36.46 1.87 18.34
CA ILE A 23 -36.57 3.22 17.78
C ILE A 23 -36.98 3.17 16.30
N GLU A 24 -36.38 2.28 15.51
CA GLU A 24 -36.73 2.12 14.09
C GLU A 24 -38.18 1.65 13.88
N HIS A 25 -38.69 0.81 14.78
CA HIS A 25 -40.08 0.37 14.78
C HIS A 25 -41.09 1.42 15.31
N GLY A 26 -40.64 2.61 15.74
CA GLY A 26 -41.51 3.67 16.24
C GLY A 26 -42.26 3.32 17.54
N ALA A 27 -41.77 2.32 18.28
CA ALA A 27 -42.29 1.88 19.57
C ALA A 27 -41.44 2.39 20.75
N ALA A 28 -40.54 3.32 20.46
CA ALA A 28 -39.65 3.92 21.43
C ALA A 28 -40.32 5.05 22.21
N ASP A 29 -39.91 5.18 23.47
CA ASP A 29 -40.22 6.32 24.34
C ASP A 29 -39.34 7.52 23.94
N ASP A 30 -39.77 8.75 24.23
CA ASP A 30 -39.00 9.97 23.88
C ASP A 30 -37.59 9.96 24.53
N ASP A 31 -37.42 9.25 25.65
CA ASP A 31 -36.14 9.07 26.38
C ASP A 31 -35.23 7.96 25.80
N ALA A 32 -35.64 7.25 24.75
CA ALA A 32 -34.89 6.10 24.21
C ALA A 32 -33.63 6.54 23.43
N GLU A 33 -33.69 7.69 22.76
CA GLU A 33 -32.54 8.26 22.03
C GLU A 33 -31.42 8.69 23.01
N ASP A 34 -31.78 9.34 24.11
CA ASP A 34 -30.82 9.78 25.14
C ASP A 34 -30.10 8.60 25.81
N LYS A 35 -30.83 7.50 26.07
CA LYS A 35 -30.24 6.28 26.65
C LYS A 35 -29.28 5.59 25.68
N LYS A 36 -29.58 5.63 24.38
CA LYS A 36 -28.73 5.10 23.32
C LYS A 36 -27.41 5.87 23.21
N GLU A 37 -27.48 7.20 23.22
CA GLU A 37 -26.28 8.06 23.18
C GLU A 37 -25.38 7.84 24.42
N ALA A 38 -25.97 7.69 25.60
CA ALA A 38 -25.22 7.37 26.82
C ALA A 38 -24.48 6.01 26.73
N ILE A 39 -25.11 5.00 26.13
CA ILE A 39 -24.51 3.67 25.93
C ILE A 39 -23.38 3.74 24.89
N GLU A 40 -23.55 4.46 23.78
CA GLU A 40 -22.48 4.66 22.79
C GLU A 40 -21.25 5.34 23.40
N ALA A 41 -21.45 6.38 24.22
CA ALA A 41 -20.37 7.07 24.90
C ALA A 41 -19.62 6.15 25.88
N GLU A 42 -20.32 5.28 26.61
CA GLU A 42 -19.67 4.31 27.51
C GLU A 42 -18.89 3.25 26.70
N ILE A 43 -19.43 2.80 25.56
CA ILE A 43 -18.73 1.89 24.65
C ILE A 43 -17.47 2.54 24.07
N GLU A 44 -17.53 3.80 23.64
CA GLU A 44 -16.36 4.53 23.13
C GLU A 44 -15.26 4.67 24.18
N ILE A 45 -15.61 4.99 25.43
CA ILE A 45 -14.64 5.09 26.53
C ILE A 45 -13.98 3.74 26.79
N ILE A 46 -14.75 2.64 26.77
CA ILE A 46 -14.20 1.29 26.96
C ILE A 46 -13.31 0.91 25.77
N LYS A 47 -13.76 1.17 24.53
CA LYS A 47 -12.99 0.91 23.30
C LYS A 47 -11.69 1.70 23.26
N ALA A 48 -11.71 3.01 23.53
CA ALA A 48 -10.53 3.86 23.58
C ALA A 48 -9.52 3.40 24.65
N ARG A 49 -10.00 2.86 25.78
CA ARG A 49 -9.14 2.27 26.80
C ARG A 49 -8.52 0.93 26.37
N THR A 50 -9.17 0.22 25.45
CA THR A 50 -8.72 -1.10 24.94
C THR A 50 -7.99 -1.05 23.59
N GLU A 51 -8.12 0.03 22.82
CA GLU A 51 -7.50 0.23 21.49
C GLU A 51 -6.03 0.66 21.55
N GLY A 52 -5.46 0.76 22.75
CA GLY A 52 -4.02 0.93 22.91
C GLY A 52 -3.27 -0.29 22.36
N TYR A 53 -2.42 -0.08 21.35
CA TYR A 53 -1.42 -1.08 20.97
C TYR A 53 -0.63 -1.50 22.21
N ALA A 54 -0.47 -2.81 22.43
CA ALA A 54 0.34 -3.28 23.55
C ALA A 54 1.77 -2.74 23.41
N ALA A 55 2.45 -2.42 24.53
CA ALA A 55 3.80 -1.86 24.49
C ALA A 55 4.79 -2.73 23.69
N ASP A 56 4.62 -4.05 23.76
CA ASP A 56 5.38 -5.02 22.95
C ASP A 56 5.09 -4.91 21.44
N ASP A 57 3.87 -4.54 21.06
CA ASP A 57 3.46 -4.40 19.66
C ASP A 57 3.95 -3.08 19.10
N ILE A 58 3.98 -2.01 19.92
CA ILE A 58 4.59 -0.74 19.55
C ILE A 58 6.11 -0.88 19.35
N ALA A 59 6.78 -1.68 20.18
CA ALA A 59 8.23 -1.90 20.08
C ALA A 59 8.64 -2.76 18.87
N ARG A 60 7.74 -3.58 18.32
CA ARG A 60 8.00 -4.50 17.20
C ARG A 60 7.39 -4.03 15.88
N ALA A 61 6.30 -3.29 15.92
CA ALA A 61 5.65 -2.77 14.73
C ALA A 61 6.46 -1.61 14.16
N GLY A 62 6.74 -1.71 12.86
CA GLY A 62 7.21 -0.58 12.07
C GLY A 62 6.08 0.40 11.75
N VAL A 63 6.51 1.58 11.29
CA VAL A 63 5.63 2.58 10.70
C VAL A 63 5.98 2.70 9.22
N SER A 64 4.98 2.63 8.34
CA SER A 64 5.15 2.96 6.93
C SER A 64 4.60 4.35 6.70
N ILE A 65 5.43 5.21 6.12
CA ILE A 65 5.06 6.57 5.76
C ILE A 65 5.11 6.62 4.23
N TRP A 66 3.99 6.92 3.60
CA TRP A 66 3.98 7.29 2.19
C TRP A 66 3.57 8.76 2.07
N LEU A 67 4.18 9.46 1.12
CA LEU A 67 3.79 10.82 0.72
C LEU A 67 3.03 10.72 -0.60
N ASP A 68 1.79 11.21 -0.63
CA ASP A 68 1.02 11.19 -1.87
C ASP A 68 1.50 12.29 -2.84
N TYR A 69 0.91 12.32 -4.04
CA TYR A 69 1.22 13.33 -5.05
C TYR A 69 0.80 14.75 -4.62
N SER A 70 -0.17 14.88 -3.72
CA SER A 70 -0.67 16.14 -3.17
C SER A 70 0.23 16.70 -2.05
N GLY A 71 1.19 15.91 -1.56
CA GLY A 71 2.03 16.24 -0.41
C GLY A 71 1.39 15.87 0.93
N ASP A 72 0.28 15.14 0.92
CA ASP A 72 -0.35 14.61 2.12
C ASP A 72 0.41 13.37 2.61
N VAL A 73 0.71 13.36 3.90
CA VAL A 73 1.45 12.30 4.57
C VAL A 73 0.47 11.25 5.07
N SER A 74 0.55 10.05 4.50
CA SER A 74 -0.23 8.90 4.97
C SER A 74 0.64 8.00 5.84
N ILE A 75 0.20 7.79 7.08
CA ILE A 75 0.93 7.05 8.10
C ILE A 75 0.18 5.77 8.43
N TYR A 76 0.78 4.63 8.13
CA TYR A 76 0.32 3.33 8.64
C TYR A 76 1.18 2.89 9.81
N ARG A 77 0.54 2.74 10.97
CA ARG A 77 1.15 2.21 12.18
C ARG A 77 0.71 0.76 12.39
N GLY A 78 1.53 -0.06 13.05
CA GLY A 78 1.16 -1.44 13.38
C GLY A 78 1.63 -2.50 12.37
N LEU A 79 2.59 -2.19 11.50
CA LEU A 79 3.10 -3.15 10.52
C LEU A 79 4.19 -4.04 11.15
N LEU A 80 3.89 -5.31 11.42
CA LEU A 80 4.89 -6.30 11.82
C LEU A 80 5.56 -6.90 10.59
N ARG A 81 6.88 -7.12 10.64
CA ARG A 81 7.61 -7.89 9.63
C ARG A 81 7.11 -9.34 9.66
N ASN A 82 7.05 -10.02 8.51
CA ASN A 82 6.53 -11.39 8.42
C ASN A 82 7.24 -12.36 9.41
N ASP A 83 8.56 -12.15 9.61
CA ASP A 83 9.36 -12.89 10.58
C ASP A 83 8.90 -12.67 12.05
N ASP A 84 8.40 -11.47 12.39
CA ASP A 84 7.96 -11.11 13.76
C ASP A 84 6.52 -11.56 14.08
N VAL A 85 5.71 -11.86 13.05
CA VAL A 85 4.38 -12.47 13.20
C VAL A 85 4.51 -13.93 13.67
N THR A 86 5.58 -14.62 13.27
CA THR A 86 5.83 -16.03 13.63
C THR A 86 6.53 -16.22 14.98
N ALA A 87 6.98 -15.13 15.60
CA ALA A 87 7.78 -15.14 16.83
C ALA A 87 7.00 -14.87 18.13
N LYS A 88 5.68 -15.14 18.18
CA LYS A 88 4.94 -15.31 19.45
C LYS A 88 4.18 -16.66 19.47
N PRO A 89 4.03 -17.29 20.65
CA PRO A 89 3.84 -18.73 20.80
C PRO A 89 2.39 -19.16 20.55
N SER A 90 2.24 -20.26 19.80
CA SER A 90 1.14 -21.24 19.85
C SER A 90 -0.20 -20.76 20.41
N VAL A 91 -1.03 -20.16 19.56
CA VAL A 91 -2.45 -20.50 19.53
C VAL A 91 -2.77 -20.91 18.10
N ASN A 92 -3.16 -22.17 17.94
CA ASN A 92 -3.43 -22.83 16.67
C ASN A 92 -4.35 -22.00 15.77
N SER A 93 -3.85 -21.58 14.63
CA SER A 93 -4.65 -21.39 13.42
C SER A 93 -3.84 -21.96 12.28
N LYS A 94 -4.23 -23.18 11.93
CA LYS A 94 -3.76 -23.88 10.74
C LYS A 94 -4.37 -23.22 9.51
N ASP A 95 -3.65 -23.44 8.41
CA ASP A 95 -4.11 -23.45 7.03
C ASP A 95 -4.01 -22.14 6.23
N GLY A 96 -3.06 -22.18 5.29
CA GLY A 96 -2.78 -21.17 4.29
C GLY A 96 -1.45 -21.43 3.58
N ALA A 97 -1.10 -22.71 3.36
CA ALA A 97 0.05 -23.07 2.57
C ALA A 97 -0.19 -22.61 1.13
N ALA A 98 0.58 -21.61 0.70
CA ALA A 98 0.66 -21.22 -0.70
C ALA A 98 1.13 -22.45 -1.49
N GLU A 99 0.19 -23.07 -2.20
CA GLU A 99 0.47 -24.05 -3.25
C GLU A 99 1.32 -23.36 -4.31
N THR A 100 2.64 -23.49 -4.16
CA THR A 100 3.54 -23.32 -5.29
C THR A 100 3.36 -24.59 -6.10
N GLU A 101 2.50 -24.54 -7.11
CA GLU A 101 2.42 -25.58 -8.13
C GLU A 101 3.86 -25.92 -8.54
N LYS A 102 4.30 -27.14 -8.23
CA LYS A 102 5.53 -27.69 -8.80
C LYS A 102 5.41 -27.52 -10.30
N ALA A 103 6.25 -26.66 -10.86
CA ALA A 103 6.38 -26.51 -12.30
C ALA A 103 6.38 -27.91 -12.94
N ALA A 104 5.36 -28.21 -13.75
CA ALA A 104 5.15 -29.52 -14.38
C ALA A 104 6.29 -29.91 -15.35
N HIS A 105 7.31 -29.05 -15.51
CA HIS A 105 8.43 -29.19 -16.42
C HIS A 105 9.75 -28.85 -15.72
N SER A 106 10.83 -29.51 -16.14
CA SER A 106 12.16 -29.27 -15.59
C SER A 106 12.63 -27.84 -15.88
N ALA A 107 13.33 -27.22 -14.94
CA ALA A 107 13.85 -25.85 -15.09
C ALA A 107 14.71 -25.67 -16.36
N ALA A 108 15.40 -26.74 -16.78
CA ALA A 108 16.18 -26.77 -18.02
C ALA A 108 15.34 -26.68 -19.30
N LEU A 109 14.06 -27.05 -19.27
CA LEU A 109 13.13 -26.89 -20.40
C LEU A 109 12.40 -25.55 -20.38
N LEU A 110 12.22 -24.95 -19.21
CA LEU A 110 11.61 -23.62 -19.08
C LEU A 110 12.52 -22.52 -19.63
N GLN A 111 13.83 -22.59 -19.44
CA GLN A 111 14.78 -21.61 -19.95
C GLN A 111 14.75 -21.46 -21.50
N PRO A 112 14.83 -22.53 -22.31
CA PRO A 112 14.72 -22.41 -23.77
C PRO A 112 13.30 -22.06 -24.23
N LEU A 113 12.25 -22.52 -23.54
CA LEU A 113 10.86 -22.21 -23.90
C LEU A 113 10.51 -20.74 -23.64
N THR A 114 10.99 -20.19 -22.53
CA THR A 114 10.85 -18.74 -22.24
C THR A 114 11.65 -17.91 -23.23
N ALA A 115 12.85 -18.35 -23.64
CA ALA A 115 13.63 -17.70 -24.69
C ALA A 115 12.94 -17.73 -26.06
N HIS A 116 12.30 -18.83 -26.45
CA HIS A 116 11.51 -18.88 -27.69
C HIS A 116 10.25 -18.03 -27.61
N LYS A 117 9.58 -17.99 -26.45
CA LYS A 117 8.40 -17.14 -26.24
C LYS A 117 8.74 -15.66 -26.34
N THR A 118 9.88 -15.23 -25.80
CA THR A 118 10.32 -13.82 -25.92
C THR A 118 10.70 -13.47 -27.36
N ALA A 119 11.39 -14.35 -28.08
CA ALA A 119 11.71 -14.15 -29.49
C ALA A 119 10.45 -14.05 -30.37
N ALA A 120 9.46 -14.92 -30.15
CA ALA A 120 8.18 -14.86 -30.87
C ALA A 120 7.44 -13.54 -30.61
N LEU A 121 7.38 -13.10 -29.34
CA LEU A 121 6.75 -11.83 -28.98
C LEU A 121 7.44 -10.63 -29.64
N GLN A 122 8.78 -10.64 -29.73
CA GLN A 122 9.53 -9.60 -30.44
C GLN A 122 9.21 -9.57 -31.94
N ILE A 123 9.09 -10.73 -32.59
CA ILE A 123 8.73 -10.82 -34.02
C ILE A 123 7.33 -10.25 -34.26
N GLU A 124 6.36 -10.62 -33.43
CA GLU A 124 4.99 -10.10 -33.52
C GLU A 124 4.91 -8.60 -33.24
N MET A 125 5.70 -8.10 -32.29
CA MET A 125 5.78 -6.67 -32.00
C MET A 125 6.40 -5.88 -33.16
N MET A 126 7.35 -6.46 -33.89
CA MET A 126 7.91 -5.85 -35.11
C MET A 126 6.89 -5.78 -36.26
N HIS A 127 6.01 -6.78 -36.38
CA HIS A 127 4.98 -6.79 -37.42
C HIS A 127 3.82 -5.83 -37.09
N ASN A 128 3.56 -5.55 -35.82
CA ASN A 128 2.47 -4.70 -35.35
C ASN A 128 2.98 -3.40 -34.72
N SER A 129 3.39 -2.44 -35.55
CA SER A 129 4.00 -1.17 -35.11
C SER A 129 3.08 -0.27 -34.28
N GLU A 130 1.75 -0.30 -34.49
CA GLU A 130 0.81 0.51 -33.70
C GLU A 130 0.76 0.07 -32.24
N ILE A 131 0.68 -1.24 -31.99
CA ILE A 131 0.65 -1.80 -30.63
C ILE A 131 2.00 -1.55 -29.93
N ALA A 132 3.10 -1.67 -30.67
CA ALA A 132 4.44 -1.34 -30.15
C ALA A 132 4.53 0.12 -29.70
N LEU A 133 3.98 1.06 -30.48
CA LEU A 133 3.97 2.48 -30.13
C LEU A 133 3.15 2.74 -28.86
N VAL A 134 1.96 2.15 -28.73
CA VAL A 134 1.12 2.30 -27.53
C VAL A 134 1.85 1.79 -26.28
N ALA A 135 2.50 0.63 -26.36
CA ALA A 135 3.26 0.07 -25.24
C ALA A 135 4.45 0.97 -24.85
N VAL A 136 5.17 1.52 -25.83
CA VAL A 136 6.28 2.46 -25.58
C VAL A 136 5.77 3.76 -24.96
N VAL A 137 4.71 4.37 -25.51
CA VAL A 137 4.13 5.61 -24.96
C VAL A 137 3.65 5.39 -23.53
N HIS A 138 3.00 4.26 -23.24
CA HIS A 138 2.59 3.91 -21.89
C HIS A 138 3.81 3.79 -20.95
N SER A 139 4.88 3.11 -21.37
CA SER A 139 6.11 3.01 -20.57
C SER A 139 6.76 4.38 -20.31
N LEU A 140 6.73 5.28 -21.29
CA LEU A 140 7.29 6.62 -21.17
C LEU A 140 6.42 7.54 -20.30
N LEU A 141 5.09 7.43 -20.39
CA LEU A 141 4.18 8.16 -19.51
C LEU A 141 4.37 7.74 -18.05
N LEU A 142 4.48 6.43 -17.79
CA LEU A 142 4.82 5.92 -16.47
C LEU A 142 6.18 6.47 -16.00
N SER A 143 7.21 6.41 -16.84
CA SER A 143 8.54 6.93 -16.47
C SER A 143 8.58 8.45 -16.27
N ALA A 144 7.78 9.23 -17.00
CA ALA A 144 7.82 10.70 -16.96
C ALA A 144 6.91 11.29 -15.86
N PHE A 145 5.74 10.69 -15.64
CA PHE A 145 4.72 11.20 -14.71
C PHE A 145 4.59 10.38 -13.43
N TYR A 146 5.06 9.12 -13.41
CA TYR A 146 4.87 8.18 -12.30
C TYR A 146 6.20 7.50 -11.90
N SER A 147 7.12 8.26 -11.32
CA SER A 147 8.48 7.81 -10.94
C SER A 147 8.54 6.65 -9.94
N GLY A 148 7.41 6.24 -9.36
CA GLY A 148 7.30 5.07 -8.44
C GLY A 148 6.61 3.84 -9.03
N ALA A 149 6.08 3.89 -10.26
CA ALA A 149 5.24 2.83 -10.84
C ALA A 149 5.94 2.02 -11.96
N SER A 150 7.27 2.00 -12.00
CA SER A 150 8.05 1.33 -13.05
C SER A 150 7.76 -0.17 -13.20
N SER A 151 7.17 -0.80 -12.17
CA SER A 151 6.81 -2.23 -12.17
C SER A 151 5.55 -2.57 -12.97
N GLN A 152 4.82 -1.58 -13.51
CA GLN A 152 3.58 -1.81 -14.27
C GLN A 152 3.76 -1.88 -15.80
N SER A 153 4.99 -1.79 -16.32
CA SER A 153 5.25 -1.89 -17.75
C SER A 153 5.72 -3.28 -18.17
N CYS A 154 5.24 -3.76 -19.32
CA CYS A 154 5.73 -4.96 -19.99
C CYS A 154 7.05 -4.74 -20.76
N LEU A 155 7.56 -3.50 -20.79
CA LEU A 155 8.79 -3.11 -21.46
C LEU A 155 9.79 -2.52 -20.46
N GLN A 156 11.06 -2.89 -20.60
CA GLN A 156 12.15 -2.26 -19.87
C GLN A 156 12.75 -1.16 -20.75
N ILE A 157 12.33 0.08 -20.53
CA ILE A 157 12.84 1.26 -21.24
C ILE A 157 13.36 2.24 -20.20
N THR A 158 14.62 2.67 -20.35
CA THR A 158 15.24 3.66 -19.48
C THR A 158 15.45 4.95 -20.25
N VAL A 159 14.89 6.05 -19.77
CA VAL A 159 15.08 7.38 -20.37
C VAL A 159 16.21 8.09 -19.64
N THR A 160 17.35 8.26 -20.30
CA THR A 160 18.43 9.11 -19.81
C THR A 160 18.22 10.52 -20.35
N LYS A 161 18.21 11.52 -19.46
CA LYS A 161 18.23 12.93 -19.84
C LYS A 161 19.65 13.43 -19.66
N GLU A 162 20.31 13.76 -20.76
CA GLU A 162 21.60 14.43 -20.72
C GLU A 162 21.36 15.93 -20.87
N TYR A 163 21.63 16.69 -19.81
CA TYR A 163 21.58 18.14 -19.88
C TYR A 163 22.79 18.58 -20.70
N LEU A 164 22.53 19.09 -21.91
CA LEU A 164 23.55 19.77 -22.68
C LEU A 164 23.97 21.01 -21.88
N GLU A 165 25.22 21.04 -21.43
CA GLU A 165 25.83 22.23 -20.85
C GLU A 165 25.57 23.43 -21.79
N PRO A 166 25.04 24.56 -21.28
CA PRO A 166 24.77 25.73 -22.10
C PRO A 166 26.09 26.33 -22.58
N SER A 167 26.57 25.90 -23.74
CA SER A 167 27.85 26.32 -24.32
C SER A 167 27.85 27.73 -24.93
N PHE A 168 26.80 28.53 -24.67
CA PHE A 168 26.71 29.92 -25.14
C PHE A 168 26.76 30.91 -23.97
N ALA A 169 27.92 31.04 -23.33
CA ALA A 169 28.48 32.31 -22.81
C ALA A 169 29.75 32.08 -21.98
N SER A 170 30.89 31.84 -22.65
CA SER A 170 32.17 32.33 -22.11
C SER A 170 32.79 33.33 -23.08
N CYS A 171 32.11 34.48 -23.23
CA CYS A 171 32.81 35.66 -23.73
C CYS A 171 33.77 36.10 -22.62
N ARG A 172 35.02 35.61 -22.68
CA ARG A 172 36.15 36.09 -21.87
C ARG A 172 36.24 37.60 -22.02
N SER A 173 35.69 38.33 -21.06
CA SER A 173 35.97 39.75 -20.88
C SER A 173 37.46 39.91 -20.54
N LYS A 174 38.30 40.09 -21.57
CA LYS A 174 39.61 40.72 -21.40
C LYS A 174 39.36 42.16 -20.93
N ARG A 175 39.25 42.35 -19.61
CA ARG A 175 39.40 43.67 -18.99
C ARG A 175 40.88 44.04 -19.05
N ASN A 176 41.30 44.63 -20.18
CA ASN A 176 42.43 45.52 -20.17
C ASN A 176 42.03 46.74 -19.33
N ARG A 177 42.60 46.86 -18.14
CA ARG A 177 42.85 48.16 -17.51
C ARG A 177 44.26 48.15 -16.94
N CYS A 178 45.16 48.76 -17.70
CA CYS A 178 46.22 49.57 -17.13
C CYS A 178 45.62 50.45 -16.03
N CYS A 179 46.27 50.48 -14.86
CA CYS A 179 46.70 51.73 -14.26
C CYS A 179 47.98 51.46 -13.47
N ARG A 180 48.91 52.35 -13.71
CA ARG A 180 50.21 52.58 -13.08
C ARG A 180 50.00 53.21 -11.69
#